data_AF-A0A1X7UR48-F1
#
_entry.id   AF-A0A1X7UR48-F1
#
_cell.length_a   1.000
_cell.length_b   1.000
_cell.length_c   1.000
_cell.angle_alpha   90.00
_cell.angle_beta   90.00
_cell.angle_gamma   90.00
#
_symmetry.space_group_name_H-M   'P 1'
#
loop_
_entity.id
_entity.type
_entity.pdbx_description
1 polymer ?
#
loop_
_entity_poly.entity_id
_entity_poly.type
_entity_poly.pdbx_seq_one_letter_code
_entity_poly.pdbx_strand_id
1 'polypeptide(L)' 'IVIATVAFGMAVNCPDVHLVIYVGPPNDIESYFQDVGRSGRDGECSYAILLH' A
#
# COMPACT_ATOMS: atom_id res chain seq x y z
N ILE A 1 5.75 9.62 -7.49
CA ILE A 1 5.42 9.63 -6.04
C ILE A 1 3.96 10.01 -5.93
N VAL A 2 3.13 9.11 -5.42
CA VAL A 2 1.69 9.34 -5.21
C VAL A 2 1.47 9.37 -3.71
N ILE A 3 0.80 10.41 -3.22
CA ILE A 3 0.41 10.54 -1.81
C ILE A 3 -1.11 10.48 -1.77
N ALA A 4 -1.66 9.46 -1.14
CA ALA A 4 -3.10 9.27 -1.07
C ALA A 4 -3.51 8.66 0.28
N THR A 5 -4.73 8.97 0.72
CA THR A 5 -5.34 8.37 1.92
C THR A 5 -5.93 6.99 1.58
N VAL A 6 -6.20 6.16 2.59
CA VAL A 6 -6.78 4.80 2.48
C VAL A 6 -7.96 4.68 1.49
N ALA A 7 -8.77 5.75 1.32
CA ALA A 7 -9.84 5.84 0.33
C ALA A 7 -9.41 5.70 -1.14
N PHE A 8 -8.11 5.76 -1.45
CA PHE A 8 -7.57 5.57 -2.79
C PHE A 8 -7.49 4.08 -3.19
N GLY A 9 -7.69 3.19 -2.22
CA GLY A 9 -7.62 1.73 -2.36
C GLY A 9 -8.71 1.08 -3.23
N MET A 10 -9.59 1.78 -3.95
CA MET A 10 -10.51 1.10 -4.89
C MET A 10 -10.14 1.24 -6.37
N ALA A 11 -9.28 2.20 -6.74
CA ALA A 11 -9.07 2.55 -8.16
C ALA A 11 -7.61 2.50 -8.64
N VAL A 12 -6.64 2.22 -7.77
CA VAL A 12 -5.22 2.16 -8.18
C VAL A 12 -4.89 0.79 -8.73
N ASN A 13 -4.82 0.70 -10.05
CA ASN A 13 -4.14 -0.38 -10.76
C ASN A 13 -2.81 0.14 -11.31
N CYS A 14 -1.89 0.49 -10.41
CA CYS A 14 -0.53 0.88 -10.76
C CYS A 14 0.37 -0.32 -10.43
N PRO A 15 0.76 -1.13 -11.43
CA PRO A 15 1.49 -2.38 -11.18
C PRO A 15 2.93 -2.17 -10.68
N ASP A 16 3.50 -0.99 -10.93
CA ASP A 16 4.88 -0.55 -10.66
C ASP A 16 5.03 0.17 -9.30
N VAL A 17 4.27 -0.26 -8.29
CA VAL A 17 4.35 0.30 -6.93
C VAL A 17 5.35 -0.52 -6.11
N HIS A 18 6.52 0.06 -5.86
CA HIS A 18 7.60 -0.59 -5.08
C HIS A 18 7.74 -0.09 -3.65
N LEU A 19 7.03 0.99 -3.27
CA LEU A 19 7.10 1.54 -1.92
C LEU A 19 5.71 1.99 -1.47
N VAL A 20 5.24 1.42 -0.37
CA VAL A 20 4.01 1.80 0.33
C VAL A 20 4.38 2.23 1.73
N ILE A 21 3.99 3.45 2.10
CA ILE A 21 4.19 3.98 3.44
C ILE A 21 2.83 4.15 4.08
N TYR A 22 2.57 3.38 5.13
CA TYR A 22 1.37 3.46 5.93
C TYR A 22 1.66 4.37 7.13
N VAL A 23 0.97 5.52 7.21
CA VAL A 23 1.20 6.52 8.25
C VAL A 23 0.05 6.46 9.26
N GLY A 24 0.36 6.03 10.48
CA GLY A 24 -0.60 5.80 11.55
C GLY A 24 -1.04 4.33 11.67
N PRO A 25 -1.76 3.96 12.74
CA PRO A 25 -2.22 2.59 12.93
C PRO A 25 -3.31 2.23 11.89
N PRO A 26 -3.24 1.04 11.26
CA PRO A 26 -4.34 0.55 10.45
C PRO A 26 -5.55 0.28 11.34
N ASN A 27 -6.75 0.40 10.76
CA ASN A 27 -8.00 0.07 11.48
C ASN A 27 -8.00 -1.39 11.93
N ASP A 28 -7.58 -2.29 11.04
CA ASP A 28 -7.48 -3.72 11.26
C ASP A 28 -6.32 -4.31 10.45
N ILE A 29 -5.82 -5.48 10.89
CA ILE A 29 -4.75 -6.20 10.20
C ILE A 29 -5.14 -6.57 8.76
N GLU A 30 -6.38 -6.99 8.53
CA GLU A 30 -6.84 -7.38 7.19
C GLU A 30 -6.80 -6.20 6.21
N SER A 31 -7.21 -5.01 6.65
CA SER A 31 -7.15 -3.80 5.84
C SER A 31 -5.71 -3.44 5.48
N TYR A 32 -4.78 -3.54 6.46
CA TYR A 32 -3.36 -3.35 6.19
C TYR A 32 -2.86 -4.29 5.09
N PHE A 33 -3.15 -5.58 5.19
CA PHE A 33 -2.75 -6.57 4.18
C PHE A 33 -3.38 -6.30 2.80
N GLN A 34 -4.64 -5.90 2.73
CA GLN A 34 -5.31 -5.58 1.47
C GLN A 34 -4.75 -4.32 0.79
N ASP A 35 -4.35 -3.33 1.59
CA ASP A 35 -3.80 -2.07 1.09
C ASP A 35 -2.36 -2.27 0.59
N VAL A 36 -1.49 -2.91 1.39
CA VAL A 36 -0.08 -3.13 1.03
C VAL A 36 0.10 -4.24 0.00
N GLY A 37 -0.79 -5.24 -0.03
CA GLY A 37 -0.71 -6.37 -0.97
C GLY A 37 -0.92 -6.01 -2.45
N ARG A 38 -1.12 -4.73 -2.75
CA ARG A 38 -1.22 -4.20 -4.11
C ARG A 38 0.12 -3.73 -4.68
N SER A 39 1.15 -3.61 -3.85
CA SER A 39 2.51 -3.31 -4.29
C SER A 39 3.16 -4.53 -4.95
N GLY A 40 4.14 -4.30 -5.83
CA GLY A 40 4.94 -5.37 -6.44
C GLY A 40 4.16 -6.32 -7.34
N ARG A 41 3.11 -5.84 -8.02
CA ARG A 41 2.31 -6.65 -8.97
C ARG A 41 3.07 -6.98 -10.25
N ASP A 42 4.16 -6.27 -10.51
CA ASP A 42 5.12 -6.55 -11.58
C ASP A 42 6.11 -7.67 -11.24
N GLY A 43 6.07 -8.21 -10.02
CA GLY A 43 6.92 -9.32 -9.57
C GLY A 43 8.29 -8.90 -9.03
N GLU A 44 8.58 -7.60 -9.04
CA GLU A 44 9.78 -7.05 -8.45
C GLU A 44 9.61 -6.84 -6.93
N CYS A 45 10.73 -6.71 -6.21
CA CYS A 45 10.68 -6.44 -4.78
C CYS A 45 9.91 -5.14 -4.49
N SER A 46 9.01 -5.20 -3.51
CA SER A 46 8.30 -4.03 -2.99
C SER A 46 8.41 -3.97 -1.47
N TYR A 47 8.40 -2.76 -0.93
CA TYR A 47 8.53 -2.49 0.50
C TYR A 47 7.25 -1.86 1.04
N ALA A 48 6.75 -2.40 2.15
CA ALA A 48 5.68 -1.82 2.94
C ALA A 48 6.26 -1.38 4.28
N ILE A 49 6.15 -0.09 4.59
CA ILE A 49 6.65 0.51 5.83
C ILE A 49 5.46 1.05 6.61
N LEU A 50 5.28 0.57 7.85
CA LEU A 50 4.34 1.12 8.81
C LEU A 50 5.08 2.13 9.70
N LEU A 51 4.73 3.40 9.57
CA LEU A 51 5.21 4.48 10.43
C LEU A 51 4.15 4.76 11.48
N HIS A 52 4.49 4.48 12.75
CA HIS A 52 3.66 4.77 13.91
C HIS A 52 4.08 6.11 14.55
#